data_AF-A4KV94-F1
#
_entry.id   AF-A4KV94-F1
#
_cell.length_a   1.000
_cell.length_b   1.000
_cell.length_c   1.000
_cell.angle_alpha   90.00
_cell.angle_beta   90.00
_cell.angle_gamma   90.00
#
_symmetry.space_group_name_H-M   'P 1'
#
loop_
_entity.id
_entity.type
_entity.pdbx_description
1 polymer ?
#
loop_
_entity_poly.entity_id
_entity_poly.type
_entity_poly.pdbx_seq_one_letter_code
_entity_poly.pdbx_strand_id
1 'polypeptide(L)'
;EHDKDNWNGQLKLLLEWNQLDLANDEIFTNDRHWESADLQDVMFMALVKDRPKFVRLFLENGLNLRKFLTNEVLTELYTNNFSSLVFKNLQIAKNSYNDSLLTFVWKMVEDFRRVLKREDKNSKDETEIEFSDESPVTRHPLQALF
;
A
#
# COMPACT_ATOMS: atom_id res chain seq x y z
N GLU A 1 8.16 -28.01 9.28
CA GLU A 1 8.18 -26.55 9.02
C GLU A 1 8.74 -26.18 7.63
N HIS A 2 8.96 -27.12 6.69
CA HIS A 2 9.68 -26.85 5.43
C HIS A 2 8.79 -26.47 4.22
N ASP A 3 7.45 -26.58 4.33
CA ASP A 3 6.55 -26.43 3.16
C ASP A 3 5.86 -25.07 3.05
N LYS A 4 5.86 -24.26 4.13
CA LYS A 4 5.26 -22.92 4.11
C LYS A 4 6.07 -21.90 3.31
N ASP A 5 7.36 -22.15 3.04
CA ASP A 5 8.23 -21.17 2.37
C ASP A 5 8.25 -21.31 0.84
N ASN A 6 7.85 -22.48 0.30
CA ASN A 6 7.94 -22.74 -1.13
C ASN A 6 6.98 -21.85 -1.95
N TRP A 7 5.72 -21.76 -1.51
CA TRP A 7 4.71 -21.00 -2.26
C TRP A 7 4.97 -19.49 -2.25
N ASN A 8 5.49 -18.91 -1.15
CA ASN A 8 5.70 -17.46 -1.05
C ASN A 8 6.81 -17.02 -2.01
N GLY A 9 7.92 -17.76 -2.04
CA GLY A 9 8.99 -17.53 -3.01
C GLY A 9 8.51 -17.70 -4.45
N GLN A 10 7.75 -18.78 -4.74
CA GLN A 10 7.17 -19.01 -6.06
C GLN A 10 6.21 -17.89 -6.46
N LEU A 11 5.33 -17.43 -5.57
CA LEU A 11 4.37 -16.38 -5.86
C LEU A 11 5.05 -15.05 -6.13
N LYS A 12 6.07 -14.69 -5.32
CA LYS A 12 6.90 -13.50 -5.54
C LYS A 12 7.61 -13.56 -6.90
N LEU A 13 8.13 -14.72 -7.29
CA LEU A 13 8.77 -14.93 -8.60
C LEU A 13 7.77 -14.80 -9.75
N LEU A 14 6.61 -15.44 -9.67
CA LEU A 14 5.57 -15.38 -10.70
C LEU A 14 5.00 -13.97 -10.84
N LEU A 15 4.85 -13.23 -9.73
CA LEU A 15 4.45 -11.82 -9.74
C LEU A 15 5.52 -10.95 -10.43
N GLU A 16 6.80 -11.17 -10.11
CA GLU A 16 7.92 -10.48 -10.75
C GLU A 16 7.86 -10.66 -12.27
N TRP A 17 7.63 -11.89 -12.73
CA TRP A 17 7.57 -12.25 -14.14
C TRP A 17 6.20 -12.03 -14.79
N ASN A 18 5.23 -11.50 -14.05
CA ASN A 18 3.85 -11.29 -14.49
C ASN A 18 3.16 -12.57 -15.04
N GLN A 19 3.49 -13.73 -14.47
CA GLN A 19 2.95 -15.03 -14.85
C GLN A 19 1.67 -15.33 -14.06
N LEU A 20 0.59 -14.62 -14.39
CA LEU A 20 -0.69 -14.73 -13.68
C LEU A 20 -1.29 -16.13 -13.76
N ASP A 21 -1.34 -16.69 -14.97
CA ASP A 21 -2.02 -17.97 -15.21
C ASP A 21 -1.32 -19.10 -14.43
N LEU A 22 0.01 -19.12 -14.45
CA LEU A 22 0.80 -20.04 -13.61
C LEU A 22 0.58 -19.81 -12.12
N ALA A 23 0.49 -18.57 -11.64
CA ALA A 23 0.21 -18.31 -10.24
C ALA A 23 -1.18 -18.82 -9.84
N ASN A 24 -2.17 -18.64 -10.71
CA ASN A 24 -3.51 -19.14 -10.48
C ASN A 24 -3.55 -20.67 -10.44
N ASP A 25 -2.89 -21.33 -11.39
CA ASP A 25 -2.98 -22.78 -11.59
C ASP A 25 -2.11 -23.58 -10.61
N GLU A 26 -0.95 -23.04 -10.20
CA GLU A 26 0.02 -23.74 -9.34
C GLU A 26 -0.06 -23.34 -7.86
N ILE A 27 -0.55 -22.12 -7.55
CA ILE A 27 -0.54 -21.58 -6.19
C ILE A 27 -1.96 -21.42 -5.65
N PHE A 28 -2.87 -20.79 -6.40
CA PHE A 28 -4.25 -20.55 -5.96
C PHE A 28 -5.18 -21.72 -6.31
N THR A 29 -4.79 -22.92 -5.92
CA THR A 29 -5.56 -24.14 -6.08
C THR A 29 -6.61 -24.30 -4.98
N ASN A 30 -7.73 -24.97 -5.27
CA ASN A 30 -8.91 -25.08 -4.39
C ASN A 30 -8.68 -25.82 -3.06
N ASP A 31 -7.55 -26.49 -2.91
CA ASP A 31 -7.14 -27.26 -1.73
C ASP A 31 -6.49 -26.41 -0.64
N ARG A 32 -6.08 -25.17 -0.95
CA ARG A 32 -5.43 -24.26 0.00
C ARG A 32 -6.37 -23.14 0.42
N HIS A 33 -6.45 -22.91 1.73
CA HIS A 33 -7.13 -21.75 2.30
C HIS A 33 -6.11 -20.64 2.54
N TRP A 34 -6.37 -19.47 1.97
CA TRP A 34 -5.53 -18.29 2.11
C TRP A 34 -6.04 -17.37 3.20
N GLU A 35 -5.17 -16.97 4.12
CA GLU A 35 -5.49 -15.91 5.06
C GLU A 35 -5.04 -14.55 4.50
N SER A 36 -5.75 -13.49 4.88
CA SER A 36 -5.39 -12.14 4.48
C SER A 36 -3.98 -11.75 4.93
N ALA A 37 -3.45 -12.34 6.01
CA ALA A 37 -2.10 -12.11 6.51
C ALA A 37 -1.02 -12.70 5.58
N ASP A 38 -1.30 -13.87 4.97
CA ASP A 38 -0.35 -14.53 4.06
C ASP A 38 -0.11 -13.69 2.80
N LEU A 39 -1.13 -12.97 2.34
CA LEU A 39 -1.13 -12.25 1.06
C LEU A 39 -0.67 -10.78 1.17
N GLN A 40 -0.37 -10.25 2.36
CA GLN A 40 -0.08 -8.82 2.53
C GLN A 40 1.19 -8.38 1.78
N ASP A 41 2.29 -9.11 1.93
CA ASP A 41 3.57 -8.81 1.27
C ASP A 41 3.43 -8.79 -0.26
N VAL A 42 2.80 -9.83 -0.80
CA VAL A 42 2.63 -9.98 -2.26
C VAL A 42 1.64 -8.97 -2.82
N MET A 43 0.63 -8.57 -2.03
CA MET A 43 -0.29 -7.48 -2.39
C MET A 43 0.46 -6.15 -2.48
N PHE A 44 1.27 -5.82 -1.48
CA PHE A 44 2.09 -4.61 -1.51
C PHE A 44 3.01 -4.60 -2.74
N MET A 45 3.68 -5.71 -3.01
CA MET A 45 4.54 -5.87 -4.18
C MET A 45 3.77 -5.69 -5.50
N ALA A 46 2.55 -6.24 -5.60
CA ALA A 46 1.69 -6.08 -6.78
C ALA A 46 1.25 -4.63 -7.01
N LEU A 47 0.96 -3.88 -5.94
CA LEU A 47 0.63 -2.45 -6.03
C LEU A 47 1.82 -1.64 -6.52
N VAL A 48 3.00 -1.83 -5.95
CA VAL A 48 4.22 -1.10 -6.32
C VAL A 48 4.66 -1.41 -7.75
N LYS A 49 4.51 -2.67 -8.20
CA LYS A 49 4.91 -3.11 -9.54
C LYS A 49 3.84 -2.91 -10.61
N ASP A 50 2.73 -2.25 -10.28
CA ASP A 50 1.60 -2.06 -11.18
C ASP A 50 1.12 -3.38 -11.81
N ARG A 51 0.78 -4.35 -10.95
CA ARG A 51 0.26 -5.68 -11.34
C ARG A 51 -1.25 -5.79 -11.03
N PRO A 52 -2.14 -5.08 -11.76
CA PRO A 52 -3.56 -5.01 -11.43
C PRO A 52 -4.27 -6.37 -11.48
N LYS A 53 -3.84 -7.28 -12.36
CA LYS A 53 -4.41 -8.64 -12.43
C LYS A 53 -4.06 -9.47 -11.19
N PHE A 54 -2.85 -9.31 -10.64
CA PHE A 54 -2.47 -9.95 -9.38
C PHE A 54 -3.19 -9.34 -8.18
N VAL A 55 -3.35 -8.00 -8.15
CA VAL A 55 -4.18 -7.33 -7.12
C VAL A 55 -5.58 -7.94 -7.11
N ARG A 56 -6.20 -8.09 -8.29
CA ARG A 56 -7.50 -8.74 -8.42
C ARG A 56 -7.49 -10.19 -7.94
N LEU A 57 -6.49 -10.98 -8.35
CA LEU A 57 -6.34 -12.38 -7.93
C LEU A 57 -6.28 -12.50 -6.40
N PHE A 58 -5.52 -11.64 -5.71
CA PHE A 58 -5.41 -11.68 -4.26
C PHE A 58 -6.72 -11.30 -3.54
N LEU A 59 -7.47 -10.34 -4.09
CA LEU A 59 -8.79 -9.98 -3.57
C LEU A 59 -9.80 -11.12 -3.74
N GLU A 60 -9.78 -11.79 -4.89
CA GLU A 60 -10.62 -12.96 -5.17
C GLU A 60 -10.26 -14.15 -4.26
N ASN A 61 -9.00 -14.24 -3.80
CA ASN A 61 -8.49 -15.29 -2.92
C ASN A 61 -8.45 -14.89 -1.43
N GLY A 62 -9.31 -13.96 -0.99
CA GLY A 62 -9.58 -13.75 0.44
C GLY A 62 -8.76 -12.65 1.14
N LEU A 63 -7.96 -11.87 0.40
CA LEU A 63 -7.32 -10.69 0.98
C LEU A 63 -8.37 -9.62 1.31
N ASN A 64 -8.36 -9.15 2.56
CA ASN A 64 -9.22 -8.05 2.98
C ASN A 64 -8.51 -6.71 2.80
N LEU A 65 -8.87 -5.97 1.75
CA LEU A 65 -8.20 -4.72 1.40
C LEU A 65 -8.28 -3.67 2.52
N ARG A 66 -9.40 -3.61 3.25
CA ARG A 66 -9.57 -2.65 4.36
C ARG A 66 -8.63 -2.98 5.54
N LYS A 67 -8.40 -4.27 5.82
CA LYS A 67 -7.44 -4.70 6.86
C LYS A 67 -5.99 -4.53 6.41
N PHE A 68 -5.73 -4.70 5.11
CA PHE A 68 -4.40 -4.53 4.52
C PHE A 68 -3.95 -3.06 4.52
N LEU A 69 -4.84 -2.11 4.22
CA LEU A 69 -4.52 -0.69 4.15
C LEU A 69 -4.41 -0.03 5.53
N THR A 70 -3.33 -0.36 6.23
CA THR A 70 -2.91 0.34 7.45
C THR A 70 -2.30 1.70 7.10
N ASN A 71 -2.17 2.58 8.10
CA ASN A 71 -1.49 3.86 7.94
C ASN A 71 -0.03 3.66 7.49
N GLU A 72 0.66 2.65 8.01
CA GLU A 72 2.02 2.29 7.63
C GLU A 72 2.13 1.95 6.14
N VAL A 73 1.24 1.09 5.63
CA VAL A 73 1.19 0.72 4.21
C VAL A 73 0.93 1.93 3.32
N LEU A 74 -0.03 2.78 3.66
CA LEU A 74 -0.34 3.98 2.89
C LEU A 74 0.82 5.00 2.93
N THR A 75 1.45 5.18 4.10
CA THR A 75 2.63 6.04 4.25
C THR A 75 3.77 5.57 3.37
N GLU A 76 4.05 4.26 3.34
CA GLU A 76 5.07 3.66 2.51
C GLU A 76 4.76 3.83 1.00
N LEU A 77 3.51 3.63 0.59
CA LEU A 77 3.06 3.87 -0.78
C LEU A 77 3.26 5.33 -1.20
N TYR A 78 2.81 6.28 -0.38
CA TYR A 78 2.87 7.70 -0.70
C TYR A 78 4.26 8.32 -0.59
N THR A 79 5.16 7.69 0.17
CA THR A 79 6.50 8.25 0.40
C THR A 79 7.53 7.68 -0.56
N ASN A 80 7.57 6.36 -0.69
CA ASN A 80 8.63 5.66 -1.44
C ASN A 80 8.20 5.26 -2.85
N ASN A 81 6.89 5.05 -3.07
CA ASN A 81 6.37 4.52 -4.33
C ASN A 81 5.56 5.55 -5.13
N PHE A 82 5.30 6.73 -4.56
CA PHE A 82 4.66 7.83 -5.26
C PHE A 82 5.66 8.62 -6.10
N SER A 83 5.38 8.75 -7.39
CA SER A 83 6.27 9.44 -8.33
C SER A 83 6.57 10.88 -7.89
N SER A 84 7.86 11.19 -7.71
CA SER A 84 8.31 12.55 -7.37
C SER A 84 7.92 13.58 -8.45
N LEU A 85 7.80 13.15 -9.70
CA LEU A 85 7.33 13.99 -10.80
C LEU A 85 5.84 14.29 -10.65
N VAL A 86 5.01 13.27 -10.39
CA VAL A 86 3.57 13.46 -10.15
C VAL A 86 3.34 14.37 -8.94
N PHE A 87 4.12 14.20 -7.88
CA PHE A 87 4.06 15.08 -6.71
C PHE A 87 4.35 16.55 -7.04
N LYS A 88 5.42 16.82 -7.80
CA LYS A 88 5.75 18.19 -8.23
C LYS A 88 4.64 18.77 -9.11
N ASN A 89 4.09 17.96 -10.02
CA ASN A 89 2.98 18.39 -10.87
C ASN A 89 1.72 18.70 -10.07
N LEU A 90 1.42 17.91 -9.03
CA LEU A 90 0.30 18.16 -8.11
C LEU A 90 0.48 19.48 -7.35
N GLN A 91 1.71 19.78 -6.92
CA GLN A 91 2.04 21.05 -6.26
C GLN A 91 1.79 22.25 -7.18
N ILE A 92 2.24 22.14 -8.44
CA ILE A 92 2.03 23.18 -9.45
C ILE A 92 0.55 23.35 -9.72
N ALA A 93 -0.19 22.27 -9.93
CA ALA A 93 -1.62 22.31 -10.19
C ALA A 93 -2.38 22.97 -9.03
N LYS A 94 -2.10 22.60 -7.78
CA LYS A 94 -2.72 23.20 -6.59
C LYS A 94 -2.50 24.72 -6.50
N ASN A 95 -1.34 25.21 -6.96
CA ASN A 95 -1.05 26.65 -6.92
C ASN A 95 -1.65 27.41 -8.11
N SER A 96 -1.90 26.71 -9.23
CA SER A 96 -2.41 27.30 -10.47
C SER A 96 -3.93 27.30 -10.55
N TYR A 97 -4.60 26.34 -9.91
CA TYR A 97 -6.06 26.16 -9.97
C TYR A 97 -6.70 26.35 -8.60
N ASN A 98 -7.76 27.15 -8.52
CA ASN A 98 -8.58 27.28 -7.31
C ASN A 98 -9.62 26.15 -7.24
N ASP A 99 -9.14 24.93 -7.05
CA ASP A 99 -9.97 23.73 -6.97
C ASP A 99 -9.92 23.12 -5.56
N SER A 100 -11.09 22.91 -4.97
CA SER A 100 -11.24 22.43 -3.59
C SER A 100 -10.83 20.95 -3.44
N LEU A 101 -11.12 20.13 -4.45
CA LEU A 101 -10.74 18.72 -4.47
C LEU A 101 -9.22 18.58 -4.60
N LEU A 102 -8.60 19.37 -5.48
CA LEU A 102 -7.16 19.41 -5.67
C LEU A 102 -6.43 19.87 -4.40
N THR A 103 -7.00 20.85 -3.71
CA THR A 103 -6.49 21.31 -2.41
C THR A 103 -6.57 20.20 -1.36
N PHE A 104 -7.68 19.46 -1.33
CA PHE A 104 -7.87 18.32 -0.44
C PHE A 104 -6.87 17.19 -0.74
N VAL A 105 -6.77 16.75 -1.99
CA VAL A 105 -5.84 15.69 -2.43
C VAL A 105 -4.40 16.10 -2.18
N TRP A 106 -4.03 17.36 -2.45
CA TRP A 106 -2.70 17.88 -2.11
C TRP A 106 -2.39 17.72 -0.63
N LYS A 107 -3.31 18.17 0.24
CA LYS A 107 -3.15 18.07 1.70
C LYS A 107 -3.04 16.61 2.14
N MET A 108 -3.86 15.74 1.55
CA MET A 108 -3.85 14.30 1.80
C MET A 108 -2.49 13.66 1.52
N VAL A 109 -1.95 13.86 0.31
CA VAL A 109 -0.65 13.32 -0.10
C VAL A 109 0.49 13.93 0.72
N GLU A 110 0.39 15.23 1.01
CA GLU A 110 1.37 15.94 1.84
C GLU A 110 1.41 15.41 3.28
N ASP A 111 0.27 15.07 3.87
CA ASP A 111 0.18 14.53 5.22
C ASP A 111 0.94 13.20 5.33
N PHE A 112 0.73 12.24 4.42
CA PHE A 112 1.47 10.96 4.42
C PHE A 112 2.99 11.16 4.28
N ARG A 113 3.43 12.06 3.40
CA ARG A 113 4.88 12.32 3.21
C ARG A 113 5.51 13.10 4.36
N ARG A 114 4.72 13.75 5.21
CA ARG A 114 5.19 14.46 6.41
C ARG A 114 5.36 13.52 7.62
N VAL A 115 4.60 12.43 7.71
CA VAL A 115 4.68 11.46 8.81
C VAL A 115 6.11 10.91 8.94
N LEU A 116 6.72 10.46 7.84
CA LEU A 116 8.10 9.93 7.84
C LEU A 116 9.13 10.95 8.39
N LYS A 117 8.96 12.26 8.10
CA LYS A 117 9.88 13.31 8.57
C LYS A 117 9.78 13.61 10.07
N ARG A 118 8.73 13.17 10.75
CA ARG A 118 8.55 13.37 12.21
C ARG A 118 9.22 12.25 13.00
N GLU A 119 9.21 11.02 12.48
CA GLU A 119 9.83 9.86 13.13
C GLU A 119 11.37 9.97 13.19
N ASP A 120 12.00 10.53 12.14
CA ASP A 120 13.44 10.82 12.13
C ASP A 120 13.88 11.87 13.18
N LYS A 121 12.95 12.68 13.70
CA LYS A 121 13.22 13.74 14.68
C LYS A 121 12.90 13.32 16.11
N ASN A 122 12.01 12.35 16.30
CA ASN A 122 11.59 11.87 17.62
C ASN A 122 12.47 10.74 18.17
N SER A 123 13.41 10.20 17.39
CA SER A 123 14.39 9.20 17.84
C SER A 123 15.48 9.75 18.78
N LYS A 124 15.26 10.93 19.39
CA LYS A 124 16.15 11.54 20.39
C LYS A 124 15.49 11.90 21.74
N ASP A 125 14.19 11.70 21.92
CA ASP A 125 13.56 11.87 23.24
C ASP A 125 12.59 10.72 23.51
N GLU A 126 12.98 9.85 24.43
CA GLU A 126 12.09 8.88 25.07
C GLU A 126 11.13 9.65 25.99
N THR A 127 9.87 9.81 25.59
CA THR A 127 8.74 9.93 26.52
C THR A 127 7.43 9.59 25.81
N GLU A 128 6.60 8.79 26.49
CA GLU A 128 5.27 8.33 26.10
C GLU A 128 4.37 9.48 25.61
N ILE A 129 3.89 9.45 24.37
CA ILE A 129 2.77 10.29 23.92
C ILE A 129 1.87 9.51 22.96
N GLU A 130 0.63 9.33 23.42
CA GLU A 130 -0.59 8.89 22.74
C GLU A 130 -0.61 8.94 21.20
N PHE A 131 -0.94 7.79 20.58
CA PHE A 131 -1.42 7.70 19.18
C PHE A 131 -2.82 8.32 19.07
N SER A 132 -2.91 9.64 19.18
CA SER A 132 -4.18 10.38 19.17
C SER A 132 -4.12 11.56 18.22
N ASP A 133 -3.93 11.32 16.92
CA ASP A 133 -4.64 12.09 15.89
C ASP A 133 -4.56 11.35 14.54
N GLU A 134 -5.47 10.39 14.32
CA GLU A 134 -5.72 9.88 12.98
C GLU A 134 -6.21 11.06 12.12
N SER A 135 -5.32 11.59 11.26
CA SER A 135 -5.68 12.64 10.32
C SER A 135 -6.92 12.22 9.54
N PRO A 136 -7.86 13.10 9.19
CA PRO A 136 -9.14 12.71 8.56
C PRO A 136 -8.97 11.88 7.28
N VAL A 137 -7.79 11.95 6.66
CA VAL A 137 -7.30 11.13 5.56
C VAL A 137 -7.28 9.62 5.89
N THR A 138 -6.88 9.27 7.11
CA THR A 138 -6.78 7.88 7.59
C THR A 138 -8.13 7.20 7.82
N ARG A 139 -9.23 7.98 7.90
CA ARG A 139 -10.59 7.45 8.12
C ARG A 139 -11.17 6.72 6.91
N HIS A 140 -10.57 6.92 5.73
CA HIS A 140 -11.06 6.41 4.45
C HIS A 140 -9.91 5.77 3.64
N PRO A 141 -9.29 4.68 4.13
CA PRO A 141 -8.06 4.13 3.55
C PRO A 141 -8.26 3.58 2.13
N LEU A 142 -9.44 3.05 1.81
CA LEU A 142 -9.77 2.58 0.46
C LEU A 142 -9.82 3.74 -0.54
N GLN A 143 -10.37 4.88 -0.13
CA GLN A 143 -10.42 6.10 -0.93
C GLN A 143 -9.05 6.76 -1.04
N ALA A 144 -8.19 6.61 -0.04
CA ALA A 144 -6.81 7.05 -0.13
C ALA A 144 -6.02 6.19 -1.13
N LEU A 145 -6.23 4.87 -1.20
CA LEU A 145 -5.55 4.05 -2.21
C LEU A 145 -6.00 4.39 -3.66
N PHE A 146 -7.26 4.80 -3.84
CA PHE A 146 -7.85 5.14 -5.14
C PHE A 146 -7.39 6.50 -5.66
#